data_AF-A0A7C5BZN5-F1
#
_entry.id   AF-A0A7C5BZN5-F1
#
_cell.length_a   1.000
_cell.length_b   1.000
_cell.length_c   1.000
_cell.angle_alpha   90.00
_cell.angle_beta   90.00
_cell.angle_gamma   90.00
#
_symmetry.space_group_name_H-M   'P 1'
#
loop_
_entity.id
_entity.type
_entity.pdbx_description
1 polymer ?
#
loop_
_entity_poly.entity_id
_entity_poly.type
_entity_poly.pdbx_seq_one_letter_code
_entity_poly.pdbx_strand_id
1 'polypeptide(L)'
;MNLKLAEFFVNPISKDLPGFLEAVFDQLLKILWVLVPIVLIYAAITITTSRGEPNKIQEAKKIIFWTFFVVALVVGGKELINILS
;
A
#
# COMPACT_ATOMS: atom_id res chain seq x y z
N MET A 1 21.76 -4.62 -30.50
CA MET A 1 21.10 -3.62 -29.63
C MET A 1 19.60 -3.74 -29.87
N ASN A 2 18.88 -4.41 -28.97
CA ASN A 2 17.44 -4.63 -29.08
C ASN A 2 16.82 -4.07 -27.80
N LEU A 3 16.66 -2.74 -27.77
CA LEU A 3 16.07 -2.04 -26.66
C LEU A 3 14.56 -2.31 -26.70
N LYS A 4 14.12 -3.37 -26.00
CA LYS A 4 12.72 -3.52 -25.61
C LYS A 4 12.39 -2.36 -24.68
N LEU A 5 11.95 -1.26 -25.27
CA LEU A 5 11.43 -0.09 -24.56
C LEU A 5 10.23 -0.57 -23.74
N ALA A 6 10.44 -0.71 -22.44
CA ALA A 6 9.50 -0.27 -21.41
C ALA A 6 8.02 -0.66 -21.64
N GLU A 7 7.64 -1.91 -21.34
CA GLU A 7 6.23 -2.27 -21.09
C GLU A 7 5.75 -1.74 -19.72
N PHE A 8 6.01 -0.46 -19.42
CA PHE A 8 5.81 0.09 -18.06
C PHE A 8 4.36 0.42 -17.71
N PHE A 9 3.38 0.21 -18.58
CA PHE A 9 1.97 0.42 -18.22
C PHE A 9 1.05 -0.33 -19.19
N VAL A 10 0.54 -1.50 -18.78
CA VAL A 10 -0.63 -2.08 -19.43
C VAL A 10 -1.82 -1.20 -19.04
N ASN A 11 -2.34 -0.41 -19.98
CA ASN A 11 -3.46 0.49 -19.74
C ASN A 11 -4.69 -0.31 -19.26
N PRO A 12 -5.11 -0.18 -17.99
CA PRO A 12 -6.17 -1.02 -17.44
C PRO A 12 -7.56 -0.65 -17.98
N ILE A 13 -7.69 0.51 -18.66
CA ILE A 13 -8.96 1.00 -19.22
C ILE A 13 -9.52 0.10 -20.33
N SER A 14 -8.68 -0.73 -20.96
CA SER A 14 -9.11 -1.64 -22.03
C SER A 14 -9.64 -3.00 -21.55
N LYS A 15 -9.75 -3.22 -20.23
CA LYS A 15 -10.24 -4.47 -19.63
C LYS A 15 -11.70 -4.33 -19.14
N ASP A 16 -12.39 -5.45 -19.03
CA ASP A 16 -13.69 -5.52 -18.33
C ASP A 16 -13.53 -5.10 -16.85
N LEU A 17 -14.64 -4.66 -16.23
CA LEU A 17 -14.65 -4.12 -14.87
C LEU A 17 -13.86 -4.97 -13.85
N PRO A 18 -13.98 -6.32 -13.79
CA PRO A 18 -13.20 -7.13 -12.86
C PRO A 18 -11.69 -7.06 -13.12
N GLY A 19 -11.28 -7.15 -14.39
CA GLY A 19 -9.86 -7.10 -14.79
C GLY A 19 -9.23 -5.71 -14.63
N PHE A 20 -10.02 -4.64 -14.73
CA PHE A 20 -9.60 -3.29 -14.36
C PHE A 20 -9.32 -3.21 -12.86
N LEU A 21 -10.26 -3.68 -12.02
CA LEU A 21 -10.11 -3.65 -10.57
C LEU A 21 -8.91 -4.48 -10.11
N GLU A 22 -8.73 -5.69 -10.63
CA GLU A 22 -7.58 -6.54 -10.33
C GLU A 22 -6.25 -5.82 -10.62
N ALA A 23 -6.13 -5.19 -11.80
CA ALA A 23 -4.93 -4.46 -12.18
C ALA A 23 -4.64 -3.25 -11.26
N VAL A 24 -5.70 -2.53 -10.83
CA VAL A 24 -5.57 -1.41 -9.89
C VAL A 24 -5.09 -1.91 -8.52
N PHE A 25 -5.70 -2.97 -7.99
CA PHE A 25 -5.35 -3.51 -6.67
C PHE A 25 -3.94 -4.11 -6.66
N ASP A 26 -3.51 -4.78 -7.73
CA ASP A 26 -2.14 -5.26 -7.87
C ASP A 26 -1.12 -4.11 -7.86
N GLN A 27 -1.43 -3.01 -8.53
CA GLN A 27 -0.57 -1.83 -8.51
C GLN A 27 -0.51 -1.19 -7.12
N LEU A 28 -1.65 -1.10 -6.43
CA LEU A 28 -1.70 -0.61 -5.04
C LEU A 28 -0.87 -1.48 -4.10
N LEU A 29 -0.95 -2.80 -4.22
CA LEU A 29 -0.16 -3.72 -3.41
C LEU A 29 1.34 -3.57 -3.65
N LYS A 30 1.79 -3.40 -4.90
CA LYS A 30 3.20 -3.13 -5.21
C LYS A 30 3.71 -1.87 -4.52
N ILE A 31 2.90 -0.80 -4.50
CA ILE A 31 3.24 0.44 -3.82
C ILE A 31 3.28 0.23 -2.30
N LEU A 32 2.30 -0.46 -1.73
CA LEU A 32 2.23 -0.75 -0.30
C LEU A 32 3.42 -1.58 0.18
N TRP A 33 3.88 -2.56 -0.60
CA TRP A 33 5.05 -3.37 -0.25
C TRP A 33 6.31 -2.54 0.03
N VAL A 34 6.46 -1.39 -0.62
CA VAL A 34 7.59 -0.48 -0.41
C VAL A 34 7.25 0.58 0.65
N LEU A 35 6.04 1.12 0.62
CA LEU A 35 5.65 2.25 1.48
C LEU A 35 5.45 1.84 2.94
N VAL A 36 4.84 0.69 3.19
CA VAL A 36 4.55 0.18 4.55
C VAL A 36 5.81 0.09 5.41
N PRO A 37 6.90 -0.59 5.01
CA PRO A 37 8.09 -0.66 5.85
C PRO A 37 8.70 0.72 6.12
N ILE A 38 8.70 1.63 5.15
CA ILE A 38 9.21 3.00 5.32
C ILE A 38 8.43 3.75 6.41
N VAL A 39 7.09 3.71 6.32
CA VAL A 39 6.20 4.39 7.27
C VAL A 39 6.30 3.78 8.67
N LEU A 40 6.41 2.45 8.77
CA LEU A 40 6.58 1.77 10.06
C LEU A 40 7.94 2.09 10.70
N ILE A 41 9.02 2.15 9.91
CA ILE A 41 10.33 2.58 10.40
C ILE A 41 10.25 4.02 10.90
N TYR A 42 9.61 4.92 10.16
CA TYR A 42 9.40 6.30 10.59
C TYR A 42 8.67 6.35 11.94
N ALA A 43 7.56 5.62 12.08
CA ALA A 43 6.81 5.59 13.34
C ALA A 43 7.64 4.99 14.50
N ALA A 44 8.43 3.95 14.25
CA ALA A 44 9.33 3.37 15.25
C ALA A 44 10.42 4.36 15.70
N ILE A 45 11.04 5.09 14.76
CA ILE A 45 11.98 6.16 15.06
C ILE A 45 11.29 7.26 15.88
N THR A 46 10.06 7.66 15.52
CA THR A 46 9.31 8.64 16.29
C THR A 46 9.10 8.16 17.72
N ILE A 47 8.61 6.94 17.95
CA ILE A 47 8.39 6.41 19.32
C ILE A 47 9.68 6.42 20.14
N THR A 48 10.80 5.97 19.56
CA THR A 48 12.09 5.89 20.27
C THR A 48 12.71 7.26 20.54
N THR A 49 12.55 8.22 19.63
CA THR A 49 13.12 9.57 19.76
C THR A 49 12.25 10.54 20.53
N SER A 50 10.98 10.21 20.80
CA SER A 50 10.01 11.09 21.47
C SER A 50 10.32 11.39 22.94
N ARG A 51 11.27 10.70 23.59
CA ARG A 51 11.66 10.90 25.01
C ARG A 51 10.48 10.95 25.99
N GLY A 52 9.41 10.22 25.71
CA GLY A 52 8.21 10.19 26.55
C GLY A 52 7.20 11.32 26.30
N GLU A 53 7.41 12.17 25.28
CA GLU A 53 6.41 13.17 24.89
C GLU A 53 5.12 12.47 24.42
N PRO A 54 3.99 12.64 25.15
CA PRO A 54 2.80 11.84 24.94
C PRO A 54 2.16 12.09 23.57
N ASN A 55 2.25 13.33 23.07
CA ASN A 55 1.69 13.72 21.78
C ASN A 55 2.37 12.99 20.62
N LYS A 56 3.71 12.91 20.63
CA LYS A 56 4.50 12.25 19.58
C LYS A 56 4.31 10.75 19.59
N ILE A 57 4.19 10.14 20.77
CA ILE A 57 3.90 8.71 20.90
C ILE A 57 2.50 8.39 20.38
N GLN A 58 1.50 9.24 20.66
CA GLN A 58 0.13 9.05 20.17
C GLN A 58 0.05 9.21 18.65
N GLU A 59 0.79 10.18 18.09
CA GLU A 59 0.91 10.38 16.65
C GLU A 59 1.52 9.15 15.95
N ALA A 60 2.62 8.61 16.47
CA ALA A 60 3.25 7.42 15.92
C ALA A 60 2.35 6.18 16.00
N LYS A 61 1.62 5.98 17.11
CA LYS A 61 0.61 4.91 17.22
C LYS A 61 -0.50 5.07 16.20
N LYS A 62 -0.97 6.30 15.97
CA LYS A 62 -1.97 6.62 14.95
C LYS A 62 -1.45 6.27 13.56
N ILE A 63 -0.20 6.62 13.23
CA ILE A 63 0.43 6.27 11.95
C ILE A 63 0.46 4.75 11.74
N ILE A 64 0.90 4.00 12.75
CA ILE A 64 0.95 2.53 12.70
C ILE A 64 -0.46 1.96 12.46
N PHE A 65 -1.46 2.41 13.23
CA PHE A 65 -2.83 1.96 13.08
C PHE A 65 -3.38 2.20 11.67
N TRP A 66 -3.21 3.41 11.14
CA TRP A 66 -3.68 3.73 9.79
C TRP A 66 -2.94 2.96 8.71
N THR A 67 -1.65 2.67 8.91
CA THR A 67 -0.86 1.84 7.99
C THR A 67 -1.46 0.44 7.89
N PHE A 68 -1.73 -0.20 9.03
CA PHE A 68 -2.39 -1.51 9.04
C PHE A 68 -3.81 -1.46 8.48
N PHE A 69 -4.57 -0.41 8.77
CA PHE A 69 -5.93 -0.25 8.26
C PHE A 69 -5.96 -0.15 6.72
N VAL A 70 -5.07 0.64 6.12
CA VAL A 70 -4.97 0.76 4.66
C VAL A 70 -4.52 -0.56 4.03
N VAL A 71 -3.55 -1.25 4.61
CA VAL A 71 -3.12 -2.57 4.13
C VAL A 71 -4.28 -3.56 4.17
N ALA A 72 -5.04 -3.60 5.27
CA ALA A 72 -6.21 -4.47 5.40
C ALA A 72 -7.29 -4.15 4.37
N LEU A 73 -7.56 -2.87 4.08
CA LEU A 73 -8.51 -2.47 3.04
C LEU A 73 -8.07 -2.90 1.64
N VAL A 74 -6.80 -2.73 1.29
CA VAL A 74 -6.31 -3.07 -0.06
C VAL A 74 -6.27 -4.59 -0.23
N VAL A 75 -5.73 -5.32 0.74
CA VAL A 75 -5.72 -6.80 0.70
C VAL A 75 -7.15 -7.34 0.70
N GLY A 76 -8.01 -6.86 1.59
CA GLY A 76 -9.40 -7.28 1.67
C GLY A 76 -10.19 -6.99 0.39
N GLY A 77 -10.00 -5.81 -0.22
CA GLY A 77 -10.63 -5.48 -1.49
C GLY A 77 -10.17 -6.38 -2.64
N LYS A 78 -8.88 -6.73 -2.70
CA LYS A 78 -8.38 -7.69 -3.69
C LYS A 78 -8.99 -9.07 -3.52
N GLU A 79 -9.06 -9.58 -2.29
CA GLU A 79 -9.66 -10.90 -2.03
C GLU A 79 -11.16 -10.92 -2.40
N LEU A 80 -11.89 -9.84 -2.13
CA LEU A 80 -13.29 -9.73 -2.56
C LEU A 80 -13.45 -9.79 -4.09
N ILE A 81 -12.56 -9.12 -4.84
CA ILE A 81 -12.57 -9.18 -6.31
C ILE A 81 -12.29 -10.62 -6.79
N ASN A 82 -11.33 -11.30 -6.17
CA ASN A 82 -10.96 -12.68 -6.49
C ASN A 82 -12.11 -13.67 -6.25
N ILE A 83 -12.99 -13.41 -5.28
CA ILE A 83 -14.18 -14.24 -5.01
C ILE A 83 -15.29 -13.98 -6.03
N LEU A 84 -15.38 -12.75 -6.55
CA LEU A 84 -16.44 -12.31 -7.45
C LEU A 84 -16.14 -12.52 -8.95
N SER A 85 -14.87 -12.75 -9.30
CA SER A 85 -14.41 -13.05 -10.66
C SER A 85 -14.41 -14.54 -10.96
#